data_AF-A0A166CWH6-F1
#
_entry.id   AF-A0A166CWH6-F1
#
_cell.length_a   1.000
_cell.length_b   1.000
_cell.length_c   1.000
_cell.angle_alpha   90.00
_cell.angle_beta   90.00
_cell.angle_gamma   90.00
#
_symmetry.space_group_name_H-M   'P 1'
#
loop_
_entity.id
_entity.type
_entity.pdbx_description
1 polymer ?
#
loop_
_entity_poly.entity_id
_entity_poly.type
_entity_poly.pdbx_seq_one_letter_code
_entity_poly.pdbx_strand_id
1 'polypeptide(L)'
;MEKLLILGINTRPLVNSALKLKYQTYSCSYFSTLDFKEPYKEKHILNQKPNKTCGHFEENYHPSEILELGIEYMGEVDHIILHSGISPNDFNDNNKVKKYKSKIIGNKNTENVEDKYKFYKKIKNKFPTPLTFKFENYDKNDMLTVVEVVDEVIEILQQHDDKTFMIKPLQGSGGYGVKLLNTESNIPFNERNHDYENKFLELIKTNTPFILQEYIEGKNISSSLLSTKKRSKSIIISDNLNNSNIEHDSYLNDFRYSGNITPSENSYDIKEIESVCEDIISYFKLIGSNGVDMIIDKNGELHIIEINPRFQGTYECVESTLGINLLDAHIQACNGNLIETPSPQRPCIKKIIYSKKRVKFNNKDFTLGDNIKNSYVCDIPHENVIIEKDQPLLTIISSEKTLGRSKLAIDIITKNVEKIY
;
A
#
# COMPACT_ATOMS: atom_id res chain seq x y z
N MET A 1 0.07 -8.66 32.02
CA MET A 1 0.63 -8.11 30.76
C MET A 1 -0.55 -7.82 29.86
N GLU A 2 -0.65 -6.61 29.32
CA GLU A 2 -1.73 -6.26 28.39
C GLU A 2 -1.61 -7.11 27.11
N LYS A 3 -2.74 -7.41 26.50
CA LYS A 3 -2.84 -8.23 25.28
C LYS A 3 -3.12 -7.34 24.07
N LEU A 4 -2.31 -7.49 23.03
CA LEU A 4 -2.36 -6.68 21.81
C LEU A 4 -2.58 -7.58 20.60
N LEU A 5 -3.68 -7.37 19.86
CA LEU A 5 -3.95 -8.04 18.59
C LEU A 5 -3.54 -7.17 17.41
N ILE A 6 -2.79 -7.74 16.47
CA ILE A 6 -2.42 -7.10 15.20
C ILE A 6 -3.19 -7.78 14.07
N LEU A 7 -3.94 -6.99 13.29
CA LEU A 7 -4.76 -7.46 12.17
C LEU A 7 -4.32 -6.83 10.85
N GLY A 8 -4.16 -7.62 9.79
CA GLY A 8 -3.98 -7.11 8.41
C GLY A 8 -3.31 -8.11 7.47
N ILE A 9 -3.04 -7.72 6.22
CA ILE A 9 -2.56 -8.66 5.18
C ILE A 9 -1.22 -9.30 5.54
N ASN A 10 -0.21 -8.47 5.84
CA ASN A 10 1.11 -8.89 6.31
C ASN A 10 1.38 -8.22 7.67
N THR A 11 1.36 -9.00 8.74
CA THR A 11 1.55 -8.51 10.11
C THR A 11 2.98 -8.69 10.62
N ARG A 12 3.85 -9.39 9.87
CA ARG A 12 5.25 -9.68 10.25
C ARG A 12 6.01 -8.46 10.78
N PRO A 13 6.06 -7.31 10.07
CA PRO A 13 6.84 -6.17 10.55
C PRO A 13 6.36 -5.63 11.89
N LEU A 14 5.04 -5.55 12.11
CA LEU A 14 4.49 -5.05 13.38
C LEU A 14 4.63 -6.05 14.51
N VAL A 15 4.49 -7.35 14.23
CA VAL A 15 4.74 -8.40 15.23
C VAL A 15 6.18 -8.32 15.72
N ASN A 16 7.15 -8.14 14.82
CA ASN A 16 8.56 -7.95 15.18
C ASN A 16 8.79 -6.77 16.13
N SER A 17 8.03 -5.68 15.96
CA SER A 17 8.11 -4.52 16.85
C SER A 17 7.35 -4.72 18.15
N ALA A 18 6.19 -5.38 18.12
CA ALA A 18 5.38 -5.68 19.30
C ALA A 18 6.09 -6.64 20.26
N LEU A 19 6.84 -7.61 19.75
CA LEU A 19 7.63 -8.55 20.57
C LEU A 19 8.75 -7.88 21.39
N LYS A 20 9.12 -6.64 21.05
CA LYS A 20 10.09 -5.83 21.82
C LYS A 20 9.41 -4.99 22.91
N LEU A 21 8.08 -5.01 22.97
CA LEU A 21 7.27 -4.26 23.92
C LEU A 21 6.69 -5.18 24.99
N LYS A 22 6.13 -4.61 26.06
CA LYS A 22 5.54 -5.35 27.18
C LYS A 22 4.09 -5.77 26.91
N TYR A 23 3.84 -6.35 25.73
CA TYR A 23 2.53 -6.87 25.32
C TYR A 23 2.58 -8.39 25.14
N GLN A 24 1.47 -9.05 25.46
CA GLN A 24 1.20 -10.40 24.97
C GLN A 24 0.61 -10.25 23.56
N THR A 25 1.44 -10.46 22.55
CA THR A 25 1.07 -10.21 21.16
C THR A 25 0.25 -11.36 20.59
N TYR A 26 -0.85 -11.02 19.93
CA TYR A 26 -1.68 -11.89 19.10
C TYR A 26 -1.62 -11.37 17.66
N SER A 27 -1.75 -12.25 16.67
CA SER A 27 -1.82 -11.84 15.26
C SER A 27 -2.90 -12.59 14.49
N CYS A 28 -3.63 -11.88 13.62
CA CYS A 28 -4.36 -12.51 12.53
C CYS A 28 -4.01 -11.82 11.21
N SER A 29 -3.67 -12.60 10.19
CA SER A 29 -3.29 -12.03 8.90
C SER A 29 -3.78 -12.83 7.70
N TYR A 30 -3.60 -12.26 6.51
CA TYR A 30 -3.86 -13.01 5.28
C TYR A 30 -2.85 -14.14 5.14
N PHE A 31 -1.57 -13.87 5.31
CA PHE A 31 -0.51 -14.88 5.19
C PHE A 31 0.56 -14.74 6.28
N SER A 32 1.32 -15.82 6.46
CA SER A 32 2.61 -15.83 7.14
C SER A 32 3.69 -16.39 6.22
N THR A 33 4.94 -16.17 6.62
CA THR A 33 6.13 -16.53 5.86
C THR A 33 7.11 -17.27 6.77
N LEU A 34 8.10 -17.92 6.17
CA LEU A 34 9.10 -18.71 6.88
C LEU A 34 9.89 -17.89 7.92
N ASP A 35 10.06 -16.60 7.68
CA ASP A 35 10.76 -15.64 8.56
C ASP A 35 9.83 -14.97 9.60
N PHE A 36 8.59 -15.42 9.74
CA PHE A 36 7.67 -14.92 10.75
C PHE A 36 8.11 -15.34 12.16
N LYS A 37 8.15 -14.38 13.09
CA LYS A 37 8.45 -14.66 14.50
C LYS A 37 7.17 -14.95 15.27
N GLU A 38 7.14 -16.07 15.95
CA GLU A 38 5.96 -16.55 16.68
C GLU A 38 5.55 -15.57 17.81
N PRO A 39 4.34 -14.99 17.74
CA PRO A 39 3.72 -14.28 18.84
C PRO A 39 3.08 -15.27 19.83
N TYR A 40 2.35 -14.80 20.84
CA TYR A 40 1.68 -15.69 21.79
C TYR A 40 0.60 -16.57 21.13
N LYS A 41 -0.15 -16.01 20.19
CA LYS A 41 -1.11 -16.73 19.35
C LYS A 41 -1.17 -16.11 17.96
N GLU A 42 -1.31 -16.93 16.93
CA GLU A 42 -1.45 -16.49 15.54
C GLU A 42 -2.51 -17.29 14.78
N LYS A 43 -3.11 -16.66 13.77
CA LYS A 43 -3.97 -17.31 12.77
C LYS A 43 -3.74 -16.66 11.40
N HIS A 44 -3.76 -17.45 10.35
CA HIS A 44 -3.56 -16.99 8.96
C HIS A 44 -4.62 -17.60 8.05
N ILE A 45 -5.13 -16.81 7.09
CA ILE A 45 -6.10 -17.29 6.08
C ILE A 45 -5.41 -18.25 5.10
N LEU A 46 -4.33 -17.76 4.49
CA LEU A 46 -3.55 -18.50 3.51
C LEU A 46 -2.59 -19.45 4.24
N ASN A 47 -2.94 -20.72 4.24
CA ASN A 47 -2.06 -21.79 4.71
C ASN A 47 -1.16 -22.27 3.57
N GLN A 48 0.07 -21.77 3.53
CA GLN A 48 1.09 -22.14 2.55
C GLN A 48 1.50 -23.62 2.71
N LYS A 49 1.19 -24.45 1.70
CA LYS A 49 1.49 -25.89 1.70
C LYS A 49 2.37 -26.29 0.52
N PRO A 50 3.30 -27.24 0.70
CA PRO A 50 4.10 -27.79 -0.40
C PRO A 50 3.23 -28.27 -1.56
N ASN A 51 3.62 -27.91 -2.79
CA ASN A 51 2.96 -28.24 -4.05
C ASN A 51 1.53 -27.69 -4.19
N LYS A 52 1.15 -26.69 -3.39
CA LYS A 52 -0.12 -25.96 -3.52
C LYS A 52 0.14 -24.53 -3.94
N THR A 53 -0.80 -23.98 -4.71
CA THR A 53 -0.80 -22.58 -5.08
C THR A 53 -1.15 -21.69 -3.91
N CYS A 54 -0.48 -20.55 -3.82
CA CYS A 54 -0.86 -19.44 -2.96
C CYS A 54 -2.02 -18.61 -3.53
N GLY A 55 -2.40 -18.85 -4.80
CA GLY A 55 -3.48 -18.18 -5.50
C GLY A 55 -3.14 -16.73 -5.89
N HIS A 56 -4.16 -16.00 -6.34
CA HIS A 56 -4.09 -14.58 -6.64
C HIS A 56 -4.66 -13.78 -5.47
N PHE A 57 -3.85 -12.88 -4.90
CA PHE A 57 -4.24 -12.08 -3.73
C PHE A 57 -5.50 -11.25 -3.99
N GLU A 58 -5.56 -10.57 -5.14
CA GLU A 58 -6.67 -9.72 -5.59
C GLU A 58 -8.02 -10.45 -5.61
N GLU A 59 -8.00 -11.73 -5.97
CA GLU A 59 -9.21 -12.56 -6.14
C GLU A 59 -9.64 -13.20 -4.82
N ASN A 60 -8.67 -13.48 -3.93
CA ASN A 60 -8.87 -14.32 -2.75
C ASN A 60 -8.89 -13.54 -1.43
N TYR A 61 -8.66 -12.23 -1.46
CA TYR A 61 -8.60 -11.42 -0.24
C TYR A 61 -9.87 -10.60 -0.01
N HIS A 62 -10.51 -10.84 1.12
CA HIS A 62 -11.56 -9.96 1.64
C HIS A 62 -11.31 -9.60 3.11
N PRO A 63 -11.45 -8.32 3.52
CA PRO A 63 -11.21 -7.90 4.91
C PRO A 63 -12.08 -8.66 5.93
N SER A 64 -13.30 -9.04 5.55
CA SER A 64 -14.24 -9.80 6.39
C SER A 64 -13.65 -11.14 6.86
N GLU A 65 -12.81 -11.78 6.06
CA GLU A 65 -12.22 -13.08 6.41
C GLU A 65 -11.22 -12.95 7.57
N ILE A 66 -10.38 -11.91 7.59
CA ILE A 66 -9.46 -11.69 8.72
C ILE A 66 -10.26 -11.32 9.97
N LEU A 67 -11.31 -10.50 9.82
CA LEU A 67 -12.17 -10.10 10.93
C LEU A 67 -12.89 -11.30 11.56
N GLU A 68 -13.40 -12.22 10.74
CA GLU A 68 -14.01 -13.47 11.22
C GLU A 68 -12.98 -14.37 11.89
N LEU A 69 -11.81 -14.57 11.27
CA LEU A 69 -10.71 -15.37 11.83
C LEU A 69 -10.25 -14.86 13.21
N GLY A 70 -10.21 -13.54 13.37
CA GLY A 70 -9.74 -12.86 14.57
C GLY A 70 -10.81 -12.63 15.65
N ILE A 71 -12.08 -12.97 15.43
CA ILE A 71 -13.19 -12.58 16.33
C ILE A 71 -13.00 -13.08 17.78
N GLU A 72 -12.48 -14.31 17.94
CA GLU A 72 -12.16 -14.90 19.23
C GLU A 72 -11.07 -14.08 19.94
N TYR A 73 -9.99 -13.74 19.23
CA TYR A 73 -8.88 -12.97 19.78
C TYR A 73 -9.33 -11.55 20.14
N MET A 74 -10.19 -10.92 19.33
CA MET A 74 -10.78 -9.61 19.68
C MET A 74 -11.58 -9.66 20.99
N GLY A 75 -12.18 -10.80 21.33
CA GLY A 75 -12.81 -11.04 22.63
C GLY A 75 -11.83 -11.10 23.79
N GLU A 76 -10.65 -11.68 23.58
CA GLU A 76 -9.62 -11.90 24.60
C GLU A 76 -8.70 -10.71 24.88
N VAL A 77 -8.41 -9.89 23.87
CA VAL A 77 -7.37 -8.85 23.94
C VAL A 77 -7.87 -7.52 24.51
N ASP A 78 -6.94 -6.69 25.00
CA ASP A 78 -7.22 -5.34 25.49
C ASP A 78 -7.23 -4.33 24.35
N HIS A 79 -6.32 -4.51 23.39
CA HIS A 79 -6.04 -3.56 22.32
C HIS A 79 -5.94 -4.20 20.95
N ILE A 80 -6.31 -3.45 19.91
CA ILE A 80 -6.24 -3.85 18.51
C ILE A 80 -5.43 -2.82 17.73
N ILE A 81 -4.50 -3.29 16.91
CA ILE A 81 -3.77 -2.51 15.92
C ILE A 81 -4.15 -3.00 14.53
N LEU A 82 -4.54 -2.07 13.66
CA LEU A 82 -4.86 -2.36 12.27
C LEU A 82 -3.68 -2.05 11.36
N HIS A 83 -3.40 -2.97 10.45
CA HIS A 83 -2.44 -2.84 9.36
C HIS A 83 -3.17 -2.78 8.01
N SER A 84 -2.41 -2.63 6.92
CA SER A 84 -2.90 -2.68 5.54
C SER A 84 -3.86 -3.84 5.29
N GLY A 85 -4.91 -3.55 4.51
CA GLY A 85 -5.96 -4.50 4.15
C GLY A 85 -7.18 -4.49 5.07
N ILE A 86 -7.11 -3.85 6.24
CA ILE A 86 -8.26 -3.72 7.14
C ILE A 86 -8.44 -2.26 7.52
N SER A 87 -9.67 -1.79 7.38
CA SER A 87 -10.11 -0.46 7.75
C SER A 87 -10.85 -0.48 9.09
N PRO A 88 -10.73 0.59 9.90
CA PRO A 88 -11.66 0.82 11.01
C PRO A 88 -13.14 0.87 10.58
N ASN A 89 -13.44 1.13 9.31
CA ASN A 89 -14.80 1.13 8.76
C ASN A 89 -15.34 -0.29 8.51
N ASP A 90 -14.48 -1.30 8.44
CA ASP A 90 -14.88 -2.71 8.36
C ASP A 90 -15.45 -3.22 9.70
N PHE A 91 -15.22 -2.49 10.79
CA PHE A 91 -15.83 -2.71 12.10
C PHE A 91 -17.25 -2.13 12.15
N ASN A 92 -18.13 -2.69 11.33
CA ASN A 92 -19.53 -2.28 11.20
C ASN A 92 -20.50 -3.42 11.61
N ASP A 93 -21.80 -3.15 11.56
CA ASP A 93 -22.85 -4.08 12.03
C ASP A 93 -22.89 -5.39 11.24
N ASN A 94 -22.38 -5.42 10.01
CA ASN A 94 -22.43 -6.59 9.13
C ASN A 94 -21.55 -7.74 9.62
N ASN A 95 -20.48 -7.46 10.37
CA ASN A 95 -19.42 -8.43 10.64
C ASN A 95 -19.31 -8.85 12.13
N LYS A 96 -20.31 -8.57 12.98
CA LYS A 96 -20.31 -8.83 14.45
C LYS A 96 -19.13 -8.25 15.25
N VAL A 97 -18.20 -7.54 14.61
CA VAL A 97 -16.98 -6.98 15.20
C VAL A 97 -17.09 -5.53 15.64
N LYS A 98 -18.18 -4.82 15.29
CA LYS A 98 -18.38 -3.39 15.66
C LYS A 98 -18.14 -3.09 17.14
N LYS A 99 -18.56 -4.00 18.04
CA LYS A 99 -18.34 -3.87 19.50
C LYS A 99 -16.87 -3.79 19.91
N TYR A 100 -15.95 -4.29 19.08
CA TYR A 100 -14.51 -4.26 19.31
C TYR A 100 -13.82 -3.02 18.73
N LYS A 101 -14.54 -2.18 17.96
CA LYS A 101 -13.98 -0.94 17.37
C LYS A 101 -13.39 0.00 18.43
N SER A 102 -13.92 -0.03 19.66
CA SER A 102 -13.41 0.75 20.79
C SER A 102 -12.00 0.34 21.21
N LYS A 103 -11.59 -0.91 20.99
CA LYS A 103 -10.27 -1.46 21.33
C LYS A 103 -9.16 -1.04 20.36
N ILE A 104 -9.52 -0.47 19.20
CA ILE A 104 -8.54 0.00 18.22
C ILE A 104 -7.70 1.13 18.83
N ILE A 105 -6.38 0.98 18.81
CA ILE A 105 -5.42 2.06 19.01
C ILE A 105 -5.10 2.62 17.61
N GLY A 106 -5.39 3.90 17.39
CA GLY A 106 -5.27 4.55 16.08
C GLY A 106 -6.57 5.22 15.62
N ASN A 107 -6.63 5.52 14.33
CA ASN A 107 -7.80 6.11 13.71
C ASN A 107 -9.02 5.18 13.78
N LYS A 108 -10.19 5.74 14.09
CA LYS A 108 -11.47 5.00 14.16
C LYS A 108 -12.49 5.43 13.09
N ASN A 109 -12.29 6.61 12.51
CA ASN A 109 -13.19 7.19 11.52
C ASN A 109 -12.35 7.67 10.33
N THR A 110 -12.33 6.89 9.25
CA THR A 110 -11.45 7.12 8.09
C THR A 110 -12.21 7.20 6.76
N GLU A 111 -13.54 7.17 6.80
CA GLU A 111 -14.38 7.14 5.58
C GLU A 111 -14.09 8.30 4.61
N ASN A 112 -13.85 9.50 5.14
CA ASN A 112 -13.58 10.70 4.33
C ASN A 112 -12.19 10.70 3.66
N VAL A 113 -11.30 9.78 4.01
CA VAL A 113 -9.97 9.64 3.41
C VAL A 113 -9.84 8.36 2.58
N GLU A 114 -10.58 7.30 2.91
CA GLU A 114 -10.52 6.01 2.20
C GLU A 114 -11.38 5.98 0.92
N ASP A 115 -12.46 6.77 0.86
CA ASP A 115 -13.20 7.01 -0.38
C ASP A 115 -12.46 8.09 -1.19
N LYS A 116 -11.80 7.67 -2.28
CA LYS A 116 -10.95 8.55 -3.08
C LYS A 116 -11.69 9.78 -3.58
N TYR A 117 -12.93 9.63 -4.05
CA TYR A 117 -13.69 10.77 -4.56
C TYR A 117 -14.11 11.74 -3.44
N LYS A 118 -14.61 11.24 -2.31
CA LYS A 118 -14.93 12.08 -1.15
C LYS A 118 -13.68 12.82 -0.65
N PHE A 119 -12.54 12.15 -0.64
CA PHE A 119 -11.25 12.74 -0.28
C PHE A 119 -10.93 13.95 -1.17
N TYR A 120 -10.82 13.77 -2.50
CA TYR A 120 -10.49 14.88 -3.41
C TYR A 120 -11.54 15.99 -3.39
N LYS A 121 -12.84 15.65 -3.36
CA LYS A 121 -13.92 16.63 -3.25
C LYS A 121 -13.77 17.52 -2.02
N LYS A 122 -13.24 16.98 -0.94
CA LYS A 122 -13.06 17.70 0.33
C LYS A 122 -11.80 18.57 0.36
N ILE A 123 -10.73 18.18 -0.35
CA ILE A 123 -9.44 18.88 -0.31
C ILE A 123 -9.20 19.85 -1.47
N LYS A 124 -9.95 19.75 -2.58
CA LYS A 124 -9.76 20.54 -3.81
C LYS A 124 -9.72 22.07 -3.67
N ASN A 125 -10.32 22.62 -2.61
CA ASN A 125 -10.33 24.08 -2.37
C ASN A 125 -9.14 24.55 -1.51
N LYS A 126 -8.31 23.62 -1.04
CA LYS A 126 -7.18 23.89 -0.13
C LYS A 126 -5.84 23.41 -0.67
N PHE A 127 -5.85 22.36 -1.49
CA PHE A 127 -4.66 21.72 -2.03
C PHE A 127 -4.83 21.50 -3.53
N PRO A 128 -3.75 21.55 -4.32
CA PRO A 128 -3.76 21.07 -5.69
C PRO A 128 -4.21 19.60 -5.72
N THR A 129 -5.19 19.32 -6.56
CA THR A 129 -5.73 17.97 -6.72
C THR A 129 -5.93 17.66 -8.19
N PRO A 130 -5.60 16.44 -8.64
CA PRO A 130 -5.89 16.01 -10.01
C PRO A 130 -7.39 16.09 -10.29
N LEU A 131 -7.74 16.49 -11.52
CA LEU A 131 -9.12 16.46 -11.98
C LEU A 131 -9.70 15.05 -11.82
N THR A 132 -10.86 14.93 -11.17
CA THR A 132 -11.41 13.62 -10.76
C THR A 132 -12.92 13.56 -10.99
N PHE A 133 -13.36 12.51 -11.67
CA PHE A 133 -14.75 12.15 -11.93
C PHE A 133 -15.08 10.80 -11.27
N LYS A 134 -16.34 10.60 -10.87
CA LYS A 134 -16.78 9.39 -10.16
C LYS A 134 -17.86 8.66 -10.94
N PHE A 135 -17.74 7.34 -11.02
CA PHE A 135 -18.68 6.45 -11.67
C PHE A 135 -19.12 5.35 -10.69
N GLU A 136 -20.38 5.39 -10.24
CA GLU A 136 -20.92 4.44 -9.26
C GLU A 136 -22.32 3.89 -9.58
N ASN A 137 -23.09 4.54 -10.45
CA ASN A 137 -24.51 4.25 -10.67
C ASN A 137 -24.73 3.52 -12.01
N TYR A 138 -24.15 2.33 -12.18
CA TYR A 138 -24.39 1.48 -13.35
C TYR A 138 -24.35 -0.01 -12.95
N ASP A 139 -25.11 -0.85 -13.65
CA ASP A 139 -25.06 -2.30 -13.44
C ASP A 139 -23.97 -2.90 -14.33
N LYS A 140 -22.86 -3.30 -13.70
CA LYS A 140 -21.74 -3.95 -14.41
C LYS A 140 -22.13 -5.23 -15.18
N ASN A 141 -23.28 -5.83 -14.87
CA ASN A 141 -23.80 -7.01 -15.58
C ASN A 141 -24.75 -6.63 -16.73
N ASP A 142 -25.22 -5.39 -16.79
CA ASP A 142 -26.01 -4.85 -17.89
C ASP A 142 -25.10 -4.11 -18.87
N MET A 143 -24.90 -4.72 -20.04
CA MET A 143 -24.08 -4.16 -21.12
C MET A 143 -24.51 -2.76 -21.55
N LEU A 144 -25.80 -2.44 -21.49
CA LEU A 144 -26.28 -1.13 -21.93
C LEU A 144 -25.72 -0.02 -21.01
N THR A 145 -25.84 -0.21 -19.69
CA THR A 145 -25.34 0.77 -18.72
C THR A 145 -23.82 0.88 -18.72
N VAL A 146 -23.10 -0.21 -19.02
CA VAL A 146 -21.64 -0.17 -19.16
C VAL A 146 -21.23 0.63 -20.40
N VAL A 147 -21.95 0.50 -21.52
CA VAL A 147 -21.70 1.29 -22.74
C VAL A 147 -21.95 2.77 -22.50
N GLU A 148 -23.03 3.13 -21.81
CA GLU A 148 -23.32 4.53 -21.44
C GLU A 148 -22.18 5.17 -20.62
N VAL A 149 -21.62 4.41 -19.67
CA VAL A 149 -20.45 4.87 -18.89
C VAL A 149 -19.20 5.00 -19.76
N VAL A 150 -18.99 4.09 -20.72
CA VAL A 150 -17.88 4.20 -21.67
C VAL A 150 -17.99 5.47 -22.51
N ASP A 151 -19.18 5.77 -23.02
CA ASP A 151 -19.43 6.98 -23.80
C ASP A 151 -19.16 8.25 -22.97
N GLU A 152 -19.67 8.31 -21.73
CA GLU A 152 -19.39 9.43 -20.82
C GLU A 152 -17.89 9.61 -20.55
N VAL A 153 -17.15 8.52 -20.34
CA VAL A 153 -15.70 8.60 -20.17
C VAL A 153 -15.04 9.14 -21.45
N ILE A 154 -15.45 8.68 -22.63
CA ILE A 154 -14.89 9.16 -23.91
C ILE A 154 -15.15 10.67 -24.10
N GLU A 155 -16.36 11.14 -23.79
CA GLU A 155 -16.69 12.56 -23.86
C GLU A 155 -15.78 13.40 -22.94
N ILE A 156 -15.52 12.92 -21.72
CA ILE A 156 -14.59 13.59 -20.78
C ILE A 156 -13.17 13.64 -21.36
N LEU A 157 -12.69 12.53 -21.94
CA LEU A 157 -11.36 12.48 -22.56
C LEU A 157 -11.25 13.48 -23.74
N GLN A 158 -12.30 13.59 -24.56
CA GLN A 158 -12.35 14.55 -25.67
C GLN A 158 -12.43 16.01 -25.21
N GLN A 159 -13.10 16.29 -24.09
CA GLN A 159 -13.16 17.63 -23.50
C GLN A 159 -11.86 18.06 -22.80
N HIS A 160 -10.97 17.10 -22.53
CA HIS A 160 -9.70 17.29 -21.84
C HIS A 160 -8.54 16.63 -22.61
N ASP A 161 -8.46 16.91 -23.91
CA ASP A 161 -7.45 16.37 -24.83
C ASP A 161 -6.00 16.79 -24.48
N ASP A 162 -5.86 17.80 -23.61
CA ASP A 162 -4.61 18.29 -23.03
C ASP A 162 -4.10 17.44 -21.86
N LYS A 163 -4.90 16.49 -21.35
CA LYS A 163 -4.61 15.70 -20.15
C LYS A 163 -4.57 14.20 -20.43
N THR A 164 -3.82 13.50 -19.61
CA THR A 164 -3.86 12.03 -19.54
C THR A 164 -4.69 11.61 -18.34
N PHE A 165 -5.43 10.51 -18.45
CA PHE A 165 -6.29 10.00 -17.37
C PHE A 165 -5.96 8.57 -16.99
N MET A 166 -6.41 8.17 -15.82
CA MET A 166 -6.35 6.81 -15.30
C MET A 166 -7.64 6.44 -14.58
N ILE A 167 -7.95 5.14 -14.60
CA ILE A 167 -9.03 4.56 -13.82
C ILE A 167 -8.45 4.01 -12.52
N LYS A 168 -9.17 4.25 -11.40
CA LYS A 168 -8.86 3.68 -10.09
C LYS A 168 -10.14 3.16 -9.43
N PRO A 169 -10.13 1.99 -8.76
CA PRO A 169 -11.19 1.61 -7.84
C PRO A 169 -11.46 2.71 -6.82
N LEU A 170 -12.74 2.99 -6.54
CA LEU A 170 -13.16 4.03 -5.60
C LEU A 170 -12.53 3.82 -4.21
N GLN A 171 -12.43 2.57 -3.79
CA GLN A 171 -11.74 2.10 -2.60
C GLN A 171 -10.74 1.02 -2.98
N GLY A 172 -9.61 0.95 -2.26
CA GLY A 172 -8.52 0.03 -2.56
C GLY A 172 -7.18 0.63 -2.17
N SER A 173 -6.13 -0.20 -2.15
CA SER A 173 -4.77 0.20 -1.74
C SER A 173 -3.72 -0.55 -2.54
N GLY A 174 -2.48 -0.05 -2.56
CA GLY A 174 -1.34 -0.78 -3.15
C GLY A 174 -1.22 -0.71 -4.68
N GLY A 175 -1.98 0.18 -5.33
CA GLY A 175 -1.94 0.39 -6.78
C GLY A 175 -2.72 -0.63 -7.62
N TYR A 176 -3.41 -1.56 -6.95
CA TYR A 176 -4.24 -2.56 -7.59
C TYR A 176 -5.49 -1.97 -8.26
N GLY A 177 -5.88 -2.53 -9.41
CA GLY A 177 -6.96 -2.03 -10.26
C GLY A 177 -6.68 -0.70 -10.97
N VAL A 178 -5.52 -0.08 -10.76
CA VAL A 178 -5.17 1.20 -11.41
C VAL A 178 -4.68 0.95 -12.83
N LYS A 179 -5.29 1.62 -13.81
CA LYS A 179 -4.85 1.55 -15.21
C LYS A 179 -4.81 2.94 -15.85
N LEU A 180 -3.72 3.22 -16.56
CA LEU A 180 -3.59 4.42 -17.38
C LEU A 180 -4.46 4.26 -18.64
N LEU A 181 -5.10 5.36 -19.06
CA LEU A 181 -5.81 5.43 -20.33
C LEU A 181 -4.88 6.15 -21.34
N ASN A 182 -4.44 5.44 -22.37
CA ASN A 182 -3.56 6.01 -23.40
C ASN A 182 -4.35 6.90 -24.37
N THR A 183 -3.72 8.01 -24.78
CA THR A 183 -4.25 9.10 -25.64
C THR A 183 -4.68 8.69 -27.07
N GLU A 184 -4.43 7.45 -27.51
CA GLU A 184 -5.14 6.90 -28.69
C GLU A 184 -6.67 6.82 -28.46
N SER A 185 -7.11 7.03 -27.22
CA SER A 185 -8.50 7.25 -26.81
C SER A 185 -9.17 8.52 -27.39
N ASN A 186 -8.49 9.31 -28.23
CA ASN A 186 -9.10 10.41 -28.97
C ASN A 186 -9.81 9.98 -30.26
N ILE A 187 -9.76 8.69 -30.62
CA ILE A 187 -10.53 8.14 -31.74
C ILE A 187 -12.00 7.98 -31.29
N PRO A 188 -12.99 8.52 -32.02
CA PRO A 188 -14.43 8.30 -31.74
C PRO A 188 -14.78 6.80 -31.59
N PHE A 189 -15.76 6.47 -30.74
CA PHE A 189 -16.14 5.07 -30.42
C PHE A 189 -16.39 4.22 -31.67
N ASN A 190 -16.99 4.82 -32.71
CA ASN A 190 -17.31 4.22 -34.00
C ASN A 190 -16.12 4.01 -34.96
N GLU A 191 -14.91 4.46 -34.61
CA GLU A 191 -13.72 4.38 -35.46
C GLU A 191 -12.59 3.51 -34.85
N ARG A 192 -12.86 2.81 -33.74
CA ARG A 192 -11.85 2.00 -33.04
C ARG A 192 -11.79 0.55 -33.52
N ASN A 193 -10.61 -0.05 -33.34
CA ASN A 193 -10.38 -1.46 -33.58
C ASN A 193 -11.11 -2.30 -32.49
N HIS A 194 -11.87 -3.33 -32.87
CA HIS A 194 -12.74 -4.11 -31.96
C HIS A 194 -12.04 -4.68 -30.71
N ASP A 195 -10.72 -4.91 -30.76
CA ASP A 195 -9.95 -5.42 -29.61
C ASP A 195 -9.82 -4.37 -28.48
N TYR A 196 -9.79 -3.08 -28.81
CA TYR A 196 -9.70 -2.00 -27.83
C TYR A 196 -11.04 -1.79 -27.10
N GLU A 197 -12.15 -1.87 -27.83
CA GLU A 197 -13.51 -1.76 -27.28
C GLU A 197 -13.74 -2.81 -26.19
N ASN A 198 -13.41 -4.07 -26.49
CA ASN A 198 -13.60 -5.18 -25.55
C ASN A 198 -12.77 -5.00 -24.26
N LYS A 199 -11.53 -4.53 -24.38
CA LYS A 199 -10.64 -4.27 -23.24
C LYS A 199 -11.14 -3.12 -22.37
N PHE A 200 -11.67 -2.06 -22.98
CA PHE A 200 -12.19 -0.91 -22.24
C PHE A 200 -13.50 -1.27 -21.52
N LEU A 201 -14.39 -2.02 -22.17
CA LEU A 201 -15.60 -2.57 -21.53
C LEU A 201 -15.26 -3.47 -20.35
N GLU A 202 -14.28 -4.36 -20.50
CA GLU A 202 -13.81 -5.22 -19.41
C GLU A 202 -13.21 -4.40 -18.25
N LEU A 203 -12.44 -3.35 -18.56
CA LEU A 203 -11.87 -2.45 -17.55
C LEU A 203 -12.95 -1.79 -16.68
N ILE A 204 -14.01 -1.26 -17.31
CA ILE A 204 -15.13 -0.63 -16.61
C ILE A 204 -15.89 -1.67 -15.77
N LYS A 205 -16.23 -2.83 -16.34
CA LYS A 205 -16.92 -3.92 -15.62
C LYS A 205 -16.17 -4.41 -14.38
N THR A 206 -14.85 -4.49 -14.47
CA THR A 206 -14.01 -5.01 -13.39
C THR A 206 -13.76 -3.99 -12.28
N ASN A 207 -14.02 -2.69 -12.51
CA ASN A 207 -13.68 -1.63 -11.57
C ASN A 207 -14.87 -0.95 -10.88
N THR A 208 -16.08 -1.52 -10.90
CA THR A 208 -17.26 -0.86 -10.29
C THR A 208 -17.26 -0.89 -8.75
N PRO A 209 -17.43 0.24 -8.03
CA PRO A 209 -17.39 1.63 -8.51
C PRO A 209 -15.94 2.17 -8.66
N PHE A 210 -15.72 3.11 -9.59
CA PHE A 210 -14.40 3.69 -9.89
C PHE A 210 -14.39 5.22 -9.96
N ILE A 211 -13.18 5.77 -10.01
CA ILE A 211 -12.92 7.16 -10.41
C ILE A 211 -12.10 7.19 -11.70
N LEU A 212 -12.41 8.16 -12.55
CA LEU A 212 -11.55 8.60 -13.65
C LEU A 212 -10.78 9.82 -13.15
N GLN A 213 -9.45 9.76 -13.17
CA GLN A 213 -8.61 10.79 -12.57
C GLN A 213 -7.48 11.19 -13.51
N GLU A 214 -7.18 12.48 -13.56
CA GLU A 214 -6.00 13.02 -14.23
C GLU A 214 -4.73 12.33 -13.70
N TYR A 215 -3.93 11.84 -14.64
CA TYR A 215 -2.64 11.26 -14.36
C TYR A 215 -1.60 12.37 -14.23
N ILE A 216 -1.05 12.52 -13.03
CA ILE A 216 0.04 13.44 -12.75
C ILE A 216 1.37 12.71 -12.96
N GLU A 217 2.11 13.10 -13.98
CA GLU A 217 3.46 12.59 -14.23
C GLU A 217 4.46 13.28 -13.29
N GLY A 218 5.25 12.49 -12.56
CA GLY A 218 6.24 13.05 -11.64
C GLY A 218 6.89 12.02 -10.72
N LYS A 219 7.64 12.51 -9.75
CA LYS A 219 8.30 11.68 -8.73
C LYS A 219 7.30 11.32 -7.62
N ASN A 220 7.09 10.04 -7.41
CA ASN A 220 6.25 9.53 -6.34
C ASN A 220 7.01 9.55 -5.02
N ILE A 221 6.47 10.27 -4.04
CA ILE A 221 7.05 10.40 -2.70
C ILE A 221 5.99 10.11 -1.65
N SER A 222 6.42 9.79 -0.44
CA SER A 222 5.54 9.64 0.70
C SER A 222 6.13 10.27 1.95
N SER A 223 5.26 10.80 2.79
CA SER A 223 5.61 11.29 4.12
C SER A 223 5.01 10.35 5.16
N SER A 224 5.83 9.84 6.07
CA SER A 224 5.36 9.12 7.26
C SER A 224 5.23 10.12 8.41
N LEU A 225 4.07 10.16 9.05
CA LEU A 225 3.73 11.11 10.10
C LEU A 225 3.29 10.41 11.39
N LEU A 226 3.58 11.06 12.51
CA LEU A 226 2.96 10.77 13.80
C LEU A 226 2.10 11.95 14.21
N SER A 227 0.84 11.67 14.59
CA SER A 227 -0.09 12.72 15.00
C SER A 227 -0.84 12.38 16.28
N THR A 228 -1.16 13.43 17.01
CA THR A 228 -2.03 13.44 18.18
C THR A 228 -3.31 14.19 17.81
N LYS A 229 -4.26 14.29 18.74
CA LYS A 229 -5.44 15.15 18.53
C LYS A 229 -5.13 16.65 18.36
N LYS A 230 -3.90 17.09 18.70
CA LYS A 230 -3.53 18.52 18.76
C LYS A 230 -2.49 18.93 17.71
N ARG A 231 -1.61 18.01 17.33
CA ARG A 231 -0.46 18.27 16.47
C ARG A 231 -0.14 17.05 15.62
N SER A 232 0.33 17.31 14.42
CA SER A 232 0.87 16.32 13.49
C SER A 232 2.35 16.64 13.27
N LYS A 233 3.17 15.61 13.06
CA LYS A 233 4.59 15.78 12.75
C LYS A 233 5.01 14.80 11.68
N SER A 234 5.57 15.28 10.59
CA SER A 234 6.29 14.42 9.65
C SER A 234 7.58 13.93 10.31
N ILE A 235 7.81 12.62 10.24
CA ILE A 235 9.01 12.01 10.83
C ILE A 235 10.04 11.65 9.77
N ILE A 236 9.61 11.38 8.53
CA ILE A 236 10.50 11.11 7.41
C ILE A 236 9.77 11.16 6.07
N ILE A 237 10.46 11.64 5.03
CA ILE A 237 10.03 11.58 3.63
C ILE A 237 10.79 10.45 2.93
N SER A 238 10.10 9.70 2.08
CA SER A 238 10.63 8.57 1.31
C SER A 238 10.30 8.72 -0.17
N ASP A 239 11.16 8.20 -1.05
CA ASP A 239 10.82 8.02 -2.46
C ASP A 239 10.10 6.67 -2.61
N ASN A 240 8.92 6.66 -3.23
CA ASN A 240 8.17 5.43 -3.49
C ASN A 240 8.69 4.79 -4.79
N LEU A 241 8.94 3.48 -4.75
CA LEU A 241 9.29 2.69 -5.92
C LEU A 241 8.01 2.05 -6.48
N ASN A 242 7.69 2.36 -7.72
CA ASN A 242 6.64 1.67 -8.48
C ASN A 242 7.31 0.85 -9.60
N ASN A 243 6.63 -0.17 -10.12
CA ASN A 243 7.14 -1.02 -11.20
C ASN A 243 7.23 -0.32 -12.58
N SER A 244 7.23 1.02 -12.63
CA SER A 244 7.19 1.82 -13.86
C SER A 244 8.45 1.76 -14.73
N ASN A 245 9.42 0.88 -14.41
CA ASN A 245 10.67 0.69 -15.17
C ASN A 245 10.78 -0.72 -15.79
N ILE A 246 9.67 -1.30 -16.24
CA ILE A 246 9.73 -2.48 -17.12
C ILE A 246 9.62 -1.98 -18.56
N GLU A 247 10.68 -2.21 -19.31
CA GLU A 247 10.85 -1.91 -20.72
C GLU A 247 9.56 -2.15 -21.54
N HIS A 248 9.08 -1.07 -22.15
CA HIS A 248 8.44 -0.90 -23.47
C HIS A 248 7.46 -1.92 -24.08
N ASP A 249 7.09 -3.02 -23.43
CA ASP A 249 6.32 -4.08 -24.10
C ASP A 249 5.14 -4.64 -23.29
N SER A 250 4.59 -3.85 -22.37
CA SER A 250 3.24 -4.13 -21.88
C SER A 250 2.42 -2.88 -21.80
N TYR A 251 1.21 -2.93 -22.35
CA TYR A 251 0.10 -2.00 -22.16
C TYR A 251 -0.35 -1.89 -20.68
N LEU A 252 0.49 -2.30 -19.72
CA LEU A 252 0.27 -2.35 -18.29
C LEU A 252 1.40 -1.56 -17.61
N ASN A 253 1.26 -0.23 -17.58
CA ASN A 253 1.98 0.59 -16.60
C ASN A 253 1.51 0.14 -15.21
N ASP A 254 2.33 -0.68 -14.56
CA ASP A 254 1.99 -1.30 -13.29
C ASP A 254 2.21 -0.32 -12.14
N PHE A 255 1.11 0.27 -11.65
CA PHE A 255 1.10 1.21 -10.52
C PHE A 255 1.27 0.50 -9.16
N ARG A 256 1.51 -0.82 -9.14
CA ARG A 256 1.73 -1.55 -7.90
C ARG A 256 2.95 -1.02 -7.15
N TYR A 257 2.76 -0.88 -5.85
CA TYR A 257 3.82 -0.51 -4.93
C TYR A 257 4.91 -1.59 -4.91
N SER A 258 6.12 -1.23 -5.29
CA SER A 258 7.27 -2.14 -5.38
C SER A 258 8.33 -1.89 -4.30
N GLY A 259 8.11 -0.92 -3.41
CA GLY A 259 9.02 -0.60 -2.31
C GLY A 259 9.27 0.89 -2.14
N ASN A 260 10.35 1.23 -1.45
CA ASN A 260 10.68 2.62 -1.14
C ASN A 260 12.16 2.80 -0.82
N ILE A 261 12.62 4.04 -0.91
CA ILE A 261 13.93 4.51 -0.44
C ILE A 261 13.70 5.52 0.68
N THR A 262 14.35 5.34 1.83
CA THR A 262 14.16 6.16 3.02
C THR A 262 15.52 6.52 3.67
N PRO A 263 15.80 7.80 3.98
CA PRO A 263 15.02 8.97 3.59
C PRO A 263 15.11 9.19 2.07
N SER A 264 14.27 10.07 1.53
CA SER A 264 14.45 10.59 0.17
C SER A 264 15.80 11.30 0.05
N GLU A 265 16.51 11.07 -1.05
CA GLU A 265 17.79 11.74 -1.36
C GLU A 265 17.62 12.92 -2.32
N ASN A 266 16.41 13.14 -2.80
CA ASN A 266 16.14 14.21 -3.74
C ASN A 266 16.16 15.58 -3.02
N SER A 267 16.63 16.60 -3.74
CA SER A 267 16.70 17.98 -3.25
C SER A 267 15.33 18.66 -3.31
N TYR A 268 14.36 18.16 -2.56
CA TYR A 268 13.05 18.77 -2.42
C TYR A 268 13.05 19.86 -1.35
N ASP A 269 12.07 20.77 -1.38
CA ASP A 269 11.74 21.58 -0.20
C ASP A 269 11.02 20.70 0.83
N ILE A 270 11.85 20.01 1.63
CA ILE A 270 11.37 19.10 2.68
C ILE A 270 10.43 19.82 3.65
N LYS A 271 10.69 21.08 3.99
CA LYS A 271 9.88 21.82 4.97
C LYS A 271 8.49 22.14 4.42
N GLU A 272 8.41 22.52 3.16
CA GLU A 272 7.12 22.74 2.49
C GLU A 272 6.30 21.44 2.46
N ILE A 273 6.92 20.32 2.06
CA ILE A 273 6.25 19.02 2.02
C ILE A 273 5.78 18.59 3.41
N GLU A 274 6.64 18.73 4.43
CA GLU A 274 6.31 18.43 5.82
C GLU A 274 5.10 19.27 6.28
N SER A 275 5.10 20.58 6.03
CA SER A 275 4.01 21.48 6.40
C SER A 275 2.69 21.08 5.74
N VAL A 276 2.70 20.83 4.43
CA VAL A 276 1.49 20.41 3.68
C VAL A 276 0.94 19.09 4.22
N CYS A 277 1.82 18.12 4.51
CA CYS A 277 1.43 16.83 5.08
C CYS A 277 0.87 16.97 6.50
N GLU A 278 1.50 17.79 7.34
CA GLU A 278 1.04 18.03 8.72
C GLU A 278 -0.32 18.73 8.73
N ASP A 279 -0.53 19.69 7.84
CA ASP A 279 -1.79 20.42 7.69
C ASP A 279 -2.93 19.51 7.24
N ILE A 280 -2.71 18.66 6.23
CA ILE A 280 -3.77 17.77 5.76
C ILE A 280 -4.13 16.69 6.79
N ILE A 281 -3.15 16.09 7.47
CA ILE A 281 -3.41 15.12 8.56
C ILE A 281 -4.19 15.79 9.70
N SER A 282 -3.84 17.03 10.04
CA SER A 282 -4.54 17.81 11.07
C SER A 282 -5.96 18.19 10.63
N TYR A 283 -6.16 18.53 9.35
CA TYR A 283 -7.48 18.84 8.78
C TYR A 283 -8.46 17.66 8.89
N PHE A 284 -7.97 16.43 8.68
CA PHE A 284 -8.75 15.21 8.88
C PHE A 284 -8.78 14.71 10.33
N LYS A 285 -8.06 15.37 11.26
CA LYS A 285 -7.97 15.03 12.69
C LYS A 285 -7.50 13.58 12.93
N LEU A 286 -6.60 13.11 12.08
CA LEU A 286 -6.06 11.76 12.19
C LEU A 286 -5.01 11.68 13.30
N ILE A 287 -4.88 10.53 13.95
CA ILE A 287 -3.96 10.27 15.07
C ILE A 287 -3.09 9.03 14.80
N GLY A 288 -2.04 8.86 15.59
CA GLY A 288 -1.09 7.76 15.44
C GLY A 288 -0.23 7.90 14.20
N SER A 289 0.16 6.76 13.64
CA SER A 289 0.90 6.65 12.37
C SER A 289 -0.02 6.90 11.19
N ASN A 290 0.33 7.87 10.35
CA ASN A 290 -0.36 8.22 9.12
C ASN A 290 0.64 8.40 7.97
N GLY A 291 0.20 8.16 6.75
CA GLY A 291 1.03 8.32 5.54
C GLY A 291 0.32 9.26 4.57
N VAL A 292 1.09 10.11 3.90
CA VAL A 292 0.58 10.95 2.80
C VAL A 292 1.42 10.64 1.58
N ASP A 293 0.79 10.10 0.54
CA ASP A 293 1.42 9.84 -0.75
C ASP A 293 1.18 11.04 -1.67
N MET A 294 2.26 11.48 -2.33
CA MET A 294 2.27 12.70 -3.15
C MET A 294 3.05 12.45 -4.44
N ILE A 295 2.82 13.33 -5.41
CA ILE A 295 3.62 13.42 -6.63
C ILE A 295 4.18 14.83 -6.70
N ILE A 296 5.49 14.93 -6.94
CA ILE A 296 6.12 16.17 -7.37
C ILE A 296 6.21 16.11 -8.89
N ASP A 297 5.46 16.97 -9.56
CA ASP A 297 5.40 16.98 -11.01
C ASP A 297 6.69 17.55 -11.66
N LYS A 298 6.74 17.54 -12.98
CA LYS A 298 7.88 18.06 -13.76
C LYS A 298 8.16 19.56 -13.55
N ASN A 299 7.17 20.32 -13.10
CA ASN A 299 7.30 21.75 -12.79
C ASN A 299 7.69 21.99 -11.33
N GLY A 300 7.76 20.93 -10.51
CA GLY A 300 8.06 21.01 -9.09
C GLY A 300 6.82 21.24 -8.20
N GLU A 301 5.61 21.18 -8.75
CA GLU A 301 4.38 21.34 -7.96
C GLU A 301 4.06 20.07 -7.18
N LEU A 302 3.63 20.24 -5.93
CA LEU A 302 3.27 19.15 -5.03
C LEU A 302 1.78 18.81 -5.11
N HIS A 303 1.48 17.59 -5.55
CA HIS A 303 0.12 17.07 -5.66
C HIS A 303 -0.12 15.99 -4.60
N ILE A 304 -1.16 16.15 -3.78
CA ILE A 304 -1.54 15.13 -2.79
C ILE A 304 -2.37 14.05 -3.47
N ILE A 305 -1.92 12.80 -3.37
CA ILE A 305 -2.58 11.67 -4.05
C ILE A 305 -3.40 10.85 -3.06
N GLU A 306 -2.84 10.41 -1.94
CA GLU A 306 -3.56 9.51 -1.02
C GLU A 306 -3.17 9.78 0.43
N ILE A 307 -4.11 9.55 1.35
CA ILE A 307 -3.81 9.46 2.78
C ILE A 307 -4.02 8.02 3.23
N ASN A 308 -2.99 7.45 3.84
CA ASN A 308 -3.01 6.15 4.50
C ASN A 308 -3.16 6.34 6.01
N PRO A 309 -4.37 6.28 6.60
CA PRO A 309 -4.61 6.55 8.02
C PRO A 309 -4.21 5.37 8.95
N ARG A 310 -3.11 4.72 8.64
CA ARG A 310 -2.58 3.48 9.24
C ARG A 310 -1.08 3.38 8.93
N PHE A 311 -0.40 2.36 9.45
CA PHE A 311 0.98 2.03 9.04
C PHE A 311 1.09 1.79 7.52
N GLN A 312 2.23 2.20 6.95
CA GLN A 312 2.51 2.15 5.50
C GLN A 312 3.54 1.06 5.15
N GLY A 313 3.71 0.79 3.84
CA GLY A 313 4.71 -0.15 3.34
C GLY A 313 6.15 0.20 3.71
N THR A 314 6.41 1.48 3.98
CA THR A 314 7.70 2.06 4.41
C THR A 314 8.11 1.67 5.84
N TYR A 315 7.23 1.04 6.63
CA TYR A 315 7.40 0.78 8.07
C TYR A 315 8.81 0.32 8.49
N GLU A 316 9.32 -0.75 7.87
CA GLU A 316 10.61 -1.34 8.21
C GLU A 316 11.78 -0.42 7.85
N CYS A 317 11.63 0.37 6.78
CA CYS A 317 12.62 1.38 6.40
C CYS A 317 12.63 2.54 7.39
N VAL A 318 11.46 2.99 7.87
CA VAL A 318 11.36 4.05 8.89
C VAL A 318 12.02 3.60 10.19
N GLU A 319 11.70 2.41 10.70
CA GLU A 319 12.34 1.88 11.92
C GLU A 319 13.84 1.73 11.75
N SER A 320 14.29 1.17 10.63
CA SER A 320 15.72 0.98 10.36
C SER A 320 16.47 2.31 10.24
N THR A 321 15.87 3.29 9.60
CA THR A 321 16.49 4.60 9.32
C THR A 321 16.54 5.46 10.57
N LEU A 322 15.45 5.54 11.34
CA LEU A 322 15.37 6.40 12.52
C LEU A 322 15.85 5.71 13.80
N GLY A 323 15.98 4.37 13.79
CA GLY A 323 16.34 3.59 14.97
C GLY A 323 15.26 3.59 16.04
N ILE A 324 13.98 3.64 15.65
CA ILE A 324 12.83 3.69 16.55
C ILE A 324 11.99 2.40 16.47
N ASN A 325 11.16 2.17 17.49
CA ASN A 325 10.02 1.27 17.39
C ASN A 325 8.79 2.10 16.97
N LEU A 326 8.37 1.97 15.71
CA LEU A 326 7.31 2.80 15.14
C LEU A 326 5.92 2.42 15.68
N LEU A 327 5.73 1.16 16.09
CA LEU A 327 4.50 0.74 16.78
C LEU A 327 4.37 1.43 18.15
N ASP A 328 5.44 1.46 18.93
CA ASP A 328 5.44 2.16 20.22
C ASP A 328 5.20 3.67 20.02
N ALA A 329 5.87 4.29 19.05
CA ALA A 329 5.65 5.70 18.72
C ALA A 329 4.20 6.00 18.29
N HIS A 330 3.55 5.09 17.55
CA HIS A 330 2.13 5.17 17.23
C HIS A 330 1.25 5.14 18.48
N ILE A 331 1.51 4.19 19.41
CA ILE A 331 0.74 4.04 20.66
C ILE A 331 0.90 5.31 21.51
N GLN A 332 2.13 5.81 21.65
CA GLN A 332 2.40 7.07 22.35
C GLN A 332 1.67 8.26 21.72
N ALA A 333 1.68 8.38 20.39
CA ALA A 333 1.00 9.45 19.66
C ALA A 333 -0.53 9.40 19.86
N CYS A 334 -1.10 8.18 19.85
CA CYS A 334 -2.51 7.97 20.17
C CYS A 334 -2.86 8.36 21.61
N ASN A 335 -1.91 8.24 22.54
CA ASN A 335 -2.01 8.70 23.92
C ASN A 335 -1.65 10.19 24.11
N GLY A 336 -1.39 10.93 23.02
CA GLY A 336 -1.14 12.37 23.05
C GLY A 336 0.33 12.79 23.09
N ASN A 337 1.26 11.84 23.02
CA ASN A 337 2.70 12.08 23.12
C ASN A 337 3.39 11.80 21.77
N LEU A 338 3.91 12.83 21.11
CA LEU A 338 4.82 12.62 19.98
C LEU A 338 6.24 12.46 20.51
N ILE A 339 6.94 11.47 19.96
CA ILE A 339 8.37 11.31 20.19
C ILE A 339 9.16 12.50 19.63
N GLU A 340 10.34 12.71 20.17
CA GLU A 340 11.36 13.47 19.45
C GLU A 340 11.81 12.63 18.25
N THR A 341 11.81 13.22 17.05
CA THR A 341 12.18 12.51 15.83
C THR A 341 13.70 12.44 15.78
N PRO A 342 14.33 11.25 15.84
CA PRO A 342 15.78 11.14 15.70
C PRO A 342 16.21 11.55 14.31
N SER A 343 17.46 11.99 14.16
CA SER A 343 18.04 12.17 12.83
C SER A 343 18.20 10.79 12.13
N PRO A 344 17.98 10.71 10.81
CA PRO A 344 18.26 9.50 10.04
C PRO A 344 19.69 8.98 10.28
N GLN A 345 19.80 7.73 10.73
CA GLN A 345 21.07 7.08 11.05
C GLN A 345 21.70 6.42 9.83
N ARG A 346 20.88 5.77 8.99
CA ARG A 346 21.29 5.02 7.80
C ARG A 346 20.16 5.00 6.78
N PRO A 347 20.46 5.08 5.47
CA PRO A 347 19.43 4.89 4.46
C PRO A 347 19.00 3.43 4.38
N CYS A 348 17.72 3.21 4.12
CA CYS A 348 17.11 1.91 3.93
C CYS A 348 16.37 1.87 2.60
N ILE A 349 16.52 0.76 1.86
CA ILE A 349 15.76 0.46 0.65
C ILE A 349 14.95 -0.79 0.89
N LYS A 350 13.66 -0.75 0.57
CA LYS A 350 12.79 -1.92 0.45
C LYS A 350 12.44 -2.11 -1.01
N LYS A 351 12.48 -3.36 -1.47
CA LYS A 351 12.05 -3.77 -2.81
C LYS A 351 11.26 -5.06 -2.71
N ILE A 352 10.01 -5.04 -3.14
CA ILE A 352 9.17 -6.23 -3.27
C ILE A 352 9.42 -6.82 -4.65
N ILE A 353 9.76 -8.10 -4.69
CA ILE A 353 9.96 -8.84 -5.93
C ILE A 353 8.65 -9.52 -6.28
N TYR A 354 8.13 -9.24 -7.47
CA TYR A 354 6.95 -9.90 -8.03
C TYR A 354 7.39 -10.98 -9.01
N SER A 355 6.69 -12.11 -9.02
CA SER A 355 7.01 -13.23 -9.89
C SER A 355 6.61 -12.93 -11.35
N LYS A 356 7.55 -13.04 -12.31
CA LYS A 356 7.27 -12.79 -13.75
C LYS A 356 6.55 -13.97 -14.42
N LYS A 357 6.57 -15.15 -13.80
CA LYS A 357 5.82 -16.35 -14.21
C LYS A 357 5.31 -17.12 -12.99
N ARG A 358 4.55 -18.19 -13.21
CA ARG A 358 4.19 -19.14 -12.15
C ARG A 358 5.45 -19.91 -11.73
N VAL A 359 5.80 -19.86 -10.45
CA VAL A 359 7.05 -20.41 -9.91
C VAL A 359 6.74 -21.34 -8.75
N LYS A 360 7.45 -22.47 -8.70
CA LYS A 360 7.51 -23.30 -7.51
C LYS A 360 8.72 -22.87 -6.68
N PHE A 361 8.48 -22.34 -5.50
CA PHE A 361 9.52 -21.79 -4.63
C PHE A 361 10.38 -22.92 -4.02
N ASN A 362 11.69 -22.75 -4.03
CA ASN A 362 12.66 -23.67 -3.45
C ASN A 362 13.78 -22.87 -2.81
N ASN A 363 13.96 -22.99 -1.49
CA ASN A 363 14.95 -22.21 -0.75
C ASN A 363 16.39 -22.44 -1.22
N LYS A 364 16.69 -23.60 -1.84
CA LYS A 364 18.03 -23.90 -2.35
C LYS A 364 18.41 -23.09 -3.59
N ASP A 365 17.42 -22.59 -4.33
CA ASP A 365 17.67 -21.73 -5.48
C ASP A 365 18.12 -20.32 -5.03
N PHE A 366 17.93 -20.01 -3.74
CA PHE A 366 18.43 -18.81 -3.06
C PHE A 366 19.81 -19.05 -2.46
N THR A 367 20.80 -19.43 -3.28
CA THR A 367 22.20 -19.25 -2.86
C THR A 367 22.53 -17.77 -3.00
N LEU A 368 22.17 -16.98 -1.99
CA LEU A 368 22.78 -15.69 -1.72
C LEU A 368 24.23 -16.02 -1.39
N GLY A 369 25.11 -16.12 -2.39
CA GLY A 369 26.47 -16.66 -2.23
C GLY A 369 27.19 -16.08 -1.01
N ASP A 370 28.14 -16.82 -0.43
CA ASP A 370 28.73 -16.70 0.92
C ASP A 370 28.97 -15.28 1.52
N ASN A 371 28.99 -14.23 0.69
CA ASN A 371 29.16 -12.83 1.05
C ASN A 371 27.86 -12.02 1.24
N ILE A 372 26.68 -12.57 0.92
CA ILE A 372 25.39 -11.88 1.08
C ILE A 372 24.70 -12.41 2.33
N LYS A 373 24.43 -11.53 3.28
CA LYS A 373 23.71 -11.92 4.49
C LYS A 373 22.26 -12.29 4.14
N ASN A 374 21.82 -13.47 4.58
CA ASN A 374 20.40 -13.87 4.58
C ASN A 374 19.49 -12.83 5.27
N SER A 375 20.05 -11.91 6.06
CA SER A 375 19.31 -10.85 6.78
C SER A 375 18.65 -9.78 5.90
N TYR A 376 18.94 -9.71 4.60
CA TYR A 376 18.30 -8.74 3.72
C TYR A 376 16.99 -9.24 3.12
N VAL A 377 16.74 -10.55 3.12
CA VAL A 377 15.53 -11.12 2.52
C VAL A 377 14.48 -11.33 3.60
N CYS A 378 13.27 -10.88 3.32
CA CYS A 378 12.11 -10.94 4.18
C CYS A 378 10.91 -11.47 3.42
N ASP A 379 9.85 -11.81 4.15
CA ASP A 379 8.62 -12.34 3.59
C ASP A 379 8.88 -13.61 2.75
N ILE A 380 9.70 -14.52 3.29
CA ILE A 380 10.20 -15.71 2.58
C ILE A 380 9.09 -16.78 2.50
N PRO A 381 8.66 -17.23 1.30
CA PRO A 381 7.66 -18.28 1.19
C PRO A 381 8.10 -19.61 1.82
N HIS A 382 7.14 -20.47 2.17
CA HIS A 382 7.45 -21.82 2.61
C HIS A 382 7.98 -22.69 1.46
N GLU A 383 8.80 -23.68 1.79
CA GLU A 383 9.40 -24.59 0.81
C GLU A 383 8.34 -25.27 -0.08
N ASN A 384 8.62 -25.35 -1.39
CA ASN A 384 7.80 -26.02 -2.41
C ASN A 384 6.40 -25.43 -2.68
N VAL A 385 6.05 -24.26 -2.15
CA VAL A 385 4.78 -23.60 -2.52
C VAL A 385 4.82 -23.10 -3.95
N ILE A 386 3.64 -22.87 -4.55
CA ILE A 386 3.52 -22.32 -5.90
C ILE A 386 3.05 -20.88 -5.80
N ILE A 387 3.88 -19.95 -6.29
CA ILE A 387 3.57 -18.53 -6.41
C ILE A 387 3.08 -18.29 -7.85
N GLU A 388 1.91 -17.68 -8.00
CA GLU A 388 1.36 -17.37 -9.31
C GLU A 388 2.11 -16.21 -9.96
N LYS A 389 1.95 -16.10 -11.29
CA LYS A 389 2.45 -14.94 -12.03
C LYS A 389 1.87 -13.65 -11.44
N ASP A 390 2.70 -12.62 -11.42
CA ASP A 390 2.37 -11.28 -10.93
C ASP A 390 2.05 -11.21 -9.43
N GLN A 391 2.30 -12.26 -8.64
CA GLN A 391 2.14 -12.22 -7.18
C GLN A 391 3.46 -11.86 -6.48
N PRO A 392 3.42 -11.24 -5.28
CA PRO A 392 4.60 -11.02 -4.47
C PRO A 392 5.33 -12.35 -4.18
N LEU A 393 6.61 -12.40 -4.51
CA LEU A 393 7.48 -13.55 -4.27
C LEU A 393 8.20 -13.42 -2.92
N LEU A 394 8.86 -12.28 -2.70
CA LEU A 394 9.57 -11.96 -1.46
C LEU A 394 9.87 -10.46 -1.40
N THR A 395 10.40 -10.02 -0.27
CA THR A 395 10.88 -8.65 -0.08
C THR A 395 12.38 -8.64 0.17
N ILE A 396 13.10 -7.68 -0.41
CA ILE A 396 14.50 -7.39 -0.08
C ILE A 396 14.54 -6.05 0.65
N ILE A 397 15.18 -6.00 1.80
CA ILE A 397 15.37 -4.80 2.62
C ILE A 397 16.85 -4.63 2.91
N SER A 398 17.43 -3.49 2.51
CA SER A 398 18.85 -3.21 2.70
C SER A 398 19.07 -1.87 3.41
N SER A 399 19.73 -1.93 4.58
CA SER A 399 20.13 -0.79 5.39
C SER A 399 21.63 -0.81 5.62
N GLU A 400 22.34 -0.02 4.82
CA GLU A 400 23.81 0.05 4.80
C GLU A 400 24.30 1.43 5.23
N LYS A 401 25.62 1.59 5.33
CA LYS A 401 26.23 2.89 5.71
C LYS A 401 25.92 4.04 4.73
N THR A 402 25.58 3.72 3.49
CA THR A 402 25.37 4.69 2.39
C THR A 402 24.34 4.12 1.43
N LEU A 403 23.53 4.96 0.77
CA LEU A 403 22.52 4.46 -0.16
C LEU A 403 23.12 3.69 -1.33
N GLY A 404 24.27 4.12 -1.85
CA GLY A 404 24.97 3.39 -2.93
C GLY A 404 25.29 1.93 -2.57
N ARG A 405 25.60 1.65 -1.30
CA ARG A 405 25.80 0.28 -0.81
C ARG A 405 24.48 -0.49 -0.69
N SER A 406 23.42 0.16 -0.21
CA SER A 406 22.09 -0.46 -0.18
C SER A 406 21.60 -0.79 -1.59
N LYS A 407 21.79 0.11 -2.57
CA LYS A 407 21.46 -0.10 -3.99
C LYS A 407 22.23 -1.29 -4.55
N LEU A 408 23.55 -1.32 -4.35
CA LEU A 408 24.39 -2.45 -4.80
C LEU A 408 23.93 -3.79 -4.20
N ALA A 409 23.58 -3.82 -2.91
CA ALA A 409 23.06 -5.03 -2.27
C ALA A 409 21.72 -5.46 -2.88
N ILE A 410 20.78 -4.53 -3.06
CA ILE A 410 19.48 -4.78 -3.72
C ILE A 410 19.68 -5.33 -5.14
N ASP A 411 20.59 -4.75 -5.92
CA ASP A 411 20.86 -5.17 -7.30
C ASP A 411 21.47 -6.57 -7.39
N ILE A 412 22.47 -6.87 -6.54
CA ILE A 412 23.09 -8.19 -6.49
C ILE A 412 22.06 -9.26 -6.09
N ILE A 413 21.25 -8.99 -5.07
CA ILE A 413 20.22 -9.92 -4.61
C ILE A 413 19.14 -10.09 -5.68
N THR A 414 18.65 -9.00 -6.27
CA THR A 414 17.65 -9.05 -7.36
C THR A 414 18.13 -9.97 -8.48
N LYS A 415 19.38 -9.80 -8.97
CA LYS A 415 19.95 -10.63 -10.04
C LYS A 415 20.04 -12.11 -9.69
N ASN A 416 20.21 -12.45 -8.41
CA ASN A 416 20.20 -13.83 -7.96
C ASN A 416 18.79 -14.40 -7.90
N VAL A 417 17.81 -13.62 -7.42
CA VAL A 417 16.40 -14.04 -7.37
C VAL A 417 15.79 -14.15 -8.78
N GLU A 418 16.17 -13.28 -9.72
CA GLU A 418 15.69 -13.31 -11.11
C GLU A 418 15.98 -14.62 -11.86
N LYS A 419 16.97 -15.40 -11.42
CA LYS A 419 17.23 -16.73 -11.99
C LYS A 419 16.10 -17.73 -11.72
N ILE A 420 15.21 -17.41 -10.79
CA ILE A 420 14.17 -18.30 -10.26
C ILE A 420 12.81 -18.05 -10.94
N TYR A 421 12.52 -16.80 -11.35
CA TYR A 421 11.16 -16.37 -11.75
C TYR A 421 11.01 -15.82 -13.17
#